data_AF-A0A6P6RBY8-F1
#
_entry.id   AF-A0A6P6RBY8-F1
#
_cell.length_a   1.000
_cell.length_b   1.000
_cell.length_c   1.000
_cell.angle_alpha   90.00
_cell.angle_beta   90.00
_cell.angle_gamma   90.00
#
_symmetry.space_group_name_H-M   'P 1'
#
loop_
_entity.id
_entity.type
_entity.pdbx_description
1 polymer ?
#
loop_
_entity_poly.entity_id
_entity_poly.type
_entity_poly.pdbx_seq_one_letter_code
_entity_poly.pdbx_strand_id
1 'polypeptide(L)'
;MALVGPWDSQRQLAKQRVFAEVGVGVQSEGLLRDGGWVVRSGLLSRMRQEADKVSLDHRKWVRDHRRRTEDRGRLDDLWEMTDELRILRPPAVYAIVGESNSSPTIALASVVGPFSIPVISHFATCACLSDKKRYPSFFRTIPSDYYQSRALAQLVKYFGWTWVGTVRSRGDYGNYGIAAFEEAAKEEGVCIEYSEAILSTDPKEQFLKTLEVIKKGTARVVVAFVALGDFVPLLKVMVQQNITGLQWVGSESWITSRTLAETKDYSFLSGAVGFAIANAKLTGLRNFLVNVHPDQEPNNEILKEFWETTFQCSFRTTGSSACSGSEKLAELQNEYTDESELRIANKVYTAVYAVAYTLHNILEDFRYSTNSSIKIKHTPQKVYNIR
;
A
#
# COMPACT_ATOMS: atom_id res chain seq x y z
N MET A 1 -2.57 -19.63 40.30
CA MET A 1 -2.92 -20.58 39.22
C MET A 1 -4.16 -20.02 38.53
N ALA A 2 -3.96 -19.16 37.54
CA ALA A 2 -5.01 -18.60 36.71
C ALA A 2 -4.52 -18.78 35.26
N LEU A 3 -5.26 -19.59 34.51
CA LEU A 3 -4.95 -19.99 33.14
C LEU A 3 -5.22 -18.79 32.21
N VAL A 4 -4.16 -18.16 31.72
CA VAL A 4 -4.24 -17.21 30.61
C VAL A 4 -4.27 -18.04 29.32
N GLY A 5 -5.47 -18.22 28.78
CA GLY A 5 -5.72 -18.97 27.54
C GLY A 5 -5.50 -18.13 26.27
N PRO A 6 -5.26 -18.77 25.13
CA PRO A 6 -4.85 -18.15 23.87
C PRO A 6 -6.06 -17.55 23.12
N TRP A 7 -6.33 -16.25 23.32
CA TRP A 7 -7.47 -15.54 22.70
C TRP A 7 -7.09 -14.18 22.07
N ASP A 8 -5.80 -13.98 21.77
CA ASP A 8 -5.25 -12.66 21.36
C ASP A 8 -4.85 -12.57 19.86
N SER A 9 -4.89 -13.68 19.13
CA SER A 9 -4.46 -13.74 17.72
C SER A 9 -5.54 -13.29 16.73
N GLN A 10 -6.83 -13.41 17.04
CA GLN A 10 -7.92 -12.97 16.16
C GLN A 10 -8.18 -11.45 16.20
N ARG A 11 -7.87 -10.77 17.31
CA ARG A 11 -8.04 -9.30 17.45
C ARG A 11 -6.93 -8.49 16.77
N GLN A 12 -5.74 -9.08 16.59
CA GLN A 12 -4.66 -8.51 15.79
C GLN A 12 -5.00 -8.52 14.28
N LEU A 13 -5.67 -9.58 13.80
CA LEU A 13 -6.08 -9.73 12.39
C LEU A 13 -7.16 -8.70 11.96
N ALA A 14 -8.08 -8.34 12.85
CA ALA A 14 -9.12 -7.34 12.59
C ALA A 14 -8.56 -5.90 12.52
N LYS A 15 -7.52 -5.60 13.33
CA LYS A 15 -6.79 -4.33 13.23
C LYS A 15 -6.14 -4.17 11.86
N GLN A 16 -5.63 -5.24 11.25
CA GLN A 16 -4.80 -5.20 10.04
C GLN A 16 -5.60 -5.08 8.72
N ARG A 17 -6.85 -5.54 8.66
CA ARG A 17 -7.68 -5.49 7.43
C ARG A 17 -8.15 -4.10 7.03
N VAL A 18 -8.34 -3.23 8.00
CA VAL A 18 -8.86 -1.88 7.77
C VAL A 18 -7.81 -0.95 7.19
N PHE A 19 -6.56 -1.07 7.63
CA PHE A 19 -5.46 -0.21 7.17
C PHE A 19 -5.24 -0.29 5.64
N ALA A 20 -5.43 -1.48 5.06
CA ALA A 20 -5.39 -1.71 3.61
C ALA A 20 -6.56 -1.07 2.85
N GLU A 21 -7.73 -0.92 3.47
CA GLU A 21 -8.93 -0.32 2.86
C GLU A 21 -9.16 1.17 3.18
N VAL A 22 -8.32 1.83 3.98
CA VAL A 22 -8.40 3.30 4.19
C VAL A 22 -7.14 4.03 3.72
N GLY A 23 -6.26 3.35 2.98
CA GLY A 23 -5.09 3.95 2.36
C GLY A 23 -3.99 4.33 3.36
N VAL A 24 -3.96 3.73 4.55
CA VAL A 24 -2.85 3.86 5.50
C VAL A 24 -2.07 2.56 5.47
N GLY A 25 -0.98 2.52 4.71
CA GLY A 25 -0.19 1.31 4.49
C GLY A 25 0.35 0.73 5.79
N VAL A 26 -0.20 -0.42 6.21
CA VAL A 26 0.44 -1.37 7.11
C VAL A 26 0.49 -2.72 6.40
N GLN A 27 1.68 -3.29 6.35
CA GLN A 27 2.04 -4.50 5.63
C GLN A 27 1.37 -5.73 6.26
N SER A 28 0.59 -6.47 5.48
CA SER A 28 -0.22 -7.61 5.91
C SER A 28 0.59 -8.88 6.23
N GLU A 29 0.27 -9.57 7.34
CA GLU A 29 0.59 -10.98 7.57
C GLU A 29 -0.37 -11.89 6.76
N GLY A 30 0.13 -13.05 6.32
CA GLY A 30 -0.56 -13.90 5.35
C GLY A 30 -1.87 -14.52 5.83
N LEU A 31 -2.94 -14.29 5.06
CA LEU A 31 -3.85 -15.33 4.57
C LEU A 31 -4.49 -14.81 3.27
N LEU A 32 -4.38 -15.58 2.19
CA LEU A 32 -4.98 -15.31 0.88
C LEU A 32 -6.44 -14.84 1.00
N ARG A 33 -6.70 -13.57 0.65
CA ARG A 33 -7.94 -13.06 0.05
C ARG A 33 -7.76 -11.58 -0.32
N ASP A 34 -7.49 -11.37 -1.61
CA ASP A 34 -7.77 -10.20 -2.44
C ASP A 34 -7.77 -8.80 -1.77
N GLY A 35 -6.59 -8.26 -1.48
CA GLY A 35 -6.37 -6.87 -1.07
C GLY A 35 -6.12 -5.91 -2.24
N GLY A 36 -6.88 -6.03 -3.33
CA GLY A 36 -6.74 -5.18 -4.52
C GLY A 36 -7.87 -4.16 -4.62
N TRP A 37 -7.52 -2.87 -4.75
CA TRP A 37 -8.52 -1.85 -5.07
C TRP A 37 -8.89 -1.88 -6.55
N VAL A 38 -10.14 -2.24 -6.82
CA VAL A 38 -10.72 -2.18 -8.18
C VAL A 38 -11.46 -0.86 -8.34
N VAL A 39 -10.94 0.04 -9.17
CA VAL A 39 -11.69 1.25 -9.56
C VAL A 39 -12.85 0.85 -10.47
N ARG A 40 -14.05 0.72 -9.89
CA ARG A 40 -15.31 0.43 -10.61
C ARG A 40 -16.00 1.72 -11.05
N SER A 41 -16.92 1.61 -12.01
CA SER A 41 -17.70 2.73 -12.58
C SER A 41 -18.42 3.63 -11.56
N GLY A 42 -18.69 3.15 -10.34
CA GLY A 42 -19.29 3.93 -9.26
C GLY A 42 -18.33 4.90 -8.53
N LEU A 43 -17.01 4.68 -8.57
CA LEU A 43 -16.03 5.63 -8.00
C LEU A 43 -15.85 6.86 -8.92
N LEU A 44 -16.15 6.70 -10.22
CA LEU A 44 -16.08 7.77 -11.22
C LEU A 44 -17.08 8.90 -10.94
N SER A 45 -18.22 8.65 -10.28
CA SER A 45 -19.19 9.70 -9.96
C SER A 45 -18.74 10.60 -8.80
N ARG A 46 -18.04 10.06 -7.79
CA ARG A 46 -17.41 10.85 -6.73
C ARG A 46 -16.15 11.58 -7.20
N MET A 47 -15.29 10.91 -8.00
CA MET A 47 -14.15 11.57 -8.65
C MET A 47 -14.58 12.67 -9.63
N ARG A 48 -15.71 12.48 -10.32
CA ARG A 48 -16.35 13.51 -11.14
C ARG A 48 -16.83 14.70 -10.29
N GLN A 49 -17.45 14.46 -9.14
CA GLN A 49 -17.83 15.55 -8.22
C GLN A 49 -16.63 16.31 -7.66
N GLU A 50 -15.50 15.65 -7.40
CA GLU A 50 -14.25 16.30 -7.00
C GLU A 50 -13.62 17.12 -8.15
N ALA A 51 -13.66 16.61 -9.40
CA ALA A 51 -13.21 17.34 -10.59
C ALA A 51 -14.12 18.52 -10.95
N ASP A 52 -15.42 18.40 -10.68
CA ASP A 52 -16.42 19.45 -10.87
C ASP A 52 -16.22 20.63 -9.89
N LYS A 53 -15.54 20.43 -8.74
CA LYS A 53 -15.13 21.51 -7.84
C LYS A 53 -14.00 22.38 -8.41
N VAL A 54 -13.32 21.92 -9.47
CA VAL A 54 -12.16 22.61 -10.09
C VAL A 54 -12.55 23.39 -11.36
N SER A 55 -13.80 23.35 -11.84
CA SER A 55 -14.21 24.07 -13.06
C SER A 55 -15.51 24.87 -12.87
N LEU A 56 -15.36 26.18 -12.65
CA LEU A 56 -16.43 27.17 -12.72
C LEU A 56 -16.75 27.50 -14.20
N ASP A 57 -17.44 26.63 -14.94
CA ASP A 57 -18.23 27.10 -16.12
C ASP A 57 -19.33 26.17 -16.67
N HIS A 58 -19.83 25.19 -15.91
CA HIS A 58 -20.78 24.22 -16.46
C HIS A 58 -22.28 24.63 -16.35
N ARG A 59 -22.63 25.59 -15.47
CA ARG A 59 -24.05 25.95 -15.21
C ARG A 59 -24.69 26.80 -16.30
N LYS A 60 -23.91 27.31 -17.26
CA LYS A 60 -24.40 28.11 -18.40
C LYS A 60 -24.89 27.22 -19.55
N TRP A 61 -24.31 26.03 -19.73
CA TRP A 61 -24.60 25.16 -20.87
C TRP A 61 -25.89 24.32 -20.73
N VAL A 62 -26.18 23.83 -19.51
CA VAL A 62 -27.38 22.99 -19.24
C VAL A 62 -28.70 23.74 -19.50
N ARG A 63 -28.68 25.08 -19.49
CA ARG A 63 -29.88 25.92 -19.71
C ARG A 63 -30.23 26.11 -21.19
N ASP A 64 -29.24 26.03 -22.08
CA ASP A 64 -29.44 26.40 -23.49
C ASP A 64 -29.88 25.24 -24.40
N HIS A 65 -29.73 23.98 -23.97
CA HIS A 65 -30.01 22.82 -24.83
C HIS A 65 -31.39 22.16 -24.62
N ARG A 66 -32.33 22.81 -23.91
CA ARG A 66 -33.71 22.32 -23.71
C ARG A 66 -34.72 22.84 -24.74
N ARG A 67 -34.30 23.14 -25.97
CA ARG A 67 -35.22 23.45 -27.09
C ARG A 67 -34.64 22.98 -28.43
N ARG A 68 -35.02 21.77 -28.85
CA ARG A 68 -35.37 21.40 -30.24
C ARG A 68 -35.86 19.95 -30.25
N THR A 69 -36.90 19.73 -31.04
CA THR A 69 -37.91 18.66 -30.97
C THR A 69 -37.60 17.45 -31.84
N GLU A 70 -38.30 16.35 -31.50
CA GLU A 70 -38.80 15.30 -32.41
C GLU A 70 -37.80 14.35 -33.10
N ASP A 71 -37.25 13.40 -32.31
CA ASP A 71 -37.01 12.02 -32.80
C ASP A 71 -36.98 10.99 -31.64
N ARG A 72 -37.83 11.22 -30.63
CA ARG A 72 -37.69 10.59 -29.29
C ARG A 72 -38.12 9.12 -29.24
N GLY A 73 -38.95 8.64 -30.16
CA GLY A 73 -39.54 7.30 -30.03
C GLY A 73 -38.62 6.14 -30.40
N ARG A 74 -37.64 6.34 -31.30
CA ARG A 74 -36.81 5.24 -31.86
C ARG A 74 -35.40 5.16 -31.26
N LEU A 75 -34.94 6.25 -30.65
CA LEU A 75 -33.67 6.32 -29.92
C LEU A 75 -33.80 5.88 -28.47
N ASP A 76 -34.96 6.09 -27.84
CA ASP A 76 -35.23 5.63 -26.47
C ASP A 76 -35.25 4.09 -26.40
N ASP A 77 -35.83 3.40 -27.39
CA ASP A 77 -35.83 1.93 -27.48
C ASP A 77 -34.42 1.33 -27.71
N LEU A 78 -33.57 2.02 -28.48
CA LEU A 78 -32.18 1.60 -28.70
C LEU A 78 -31.30 1.87 -27.47
N TRP A 79 -31.62 2.90 -26.67
CA TRP A 79 -30.92 3.23 -25.44
C TRP A 79 -31.30 2.26 -24.30
N GLU A 80 -32.58 1.91 -24.16
CA GLU A 80 -33.06 0.90 -23.19
C GLU A 80 -32.48 -0.49 -23.47
N MET A 81 -32.40 -0.91 -24.74
CA MET A 81 -31.80 -2.19 -25.13
C MET A 81 -30.28 -2.22 -24.88
N THR A 82 -29.59 -1.06 -24.95
CA THR A 82 -28.17 -0.96 -24.58
C THR A 82 -27.92 -0.90 -23.07
N ASP A 83 -28.87 -0.41 -22.27
CA ASP A 83 -28.75 -0.38 -20.80
C ASP A 83 -28.98 -1.79 -20.20
N GLU A 84 -29.93 -2.58 -20.72
CA GLU A 84 -30.09 -3.98 -20.30
C GLU A 84 -28.86 -4.85 -20.62
N LEU A 85 -28.21 -4.62 -21.77
CA LEU A 85 -26.95 -5.28 -22.13
C LEU A 85 -25.73 -4.76 -21.34
N ARG A 86 -25.82 -3.58 -20.71
CA ARG A 86 -24.80 -3.02 -19.82
C ARG A 86 -24.86 -3.62 -18.41
N ILE A 87 -26.06 -4.01 -17.98
CA ILE A 87 -26.32 -4.61 -16.66
C ILE A 87 -25.78 -6.05 -16.57
N LEU A 88 -25.65 -6.75 -17.70
CA LEU A 88 -25.17 -8.14 -17.76
C LEU A 88 -23.64 -8.31 -17.83
N ARG A 89 -22.88 -7.24 -18.05
CA ARG A 89 -21.41 -7.30 -18.05
C ARG A 89 -20.87 -6.78 -16.72
N PRO A 90 -20.01 -7.54 -16.01
CA PRO A 90 -19.32 -7.01 -14.85
C PRO A 90 -18.58 -5.73 -15.27
N PRO A 91 -18.59 -4.67 -14.42
CA PRO A 91 -17.99 -3.39 -14.77
C PRO A 91 -16.52 -3.59 -15.15
N ALA A 92 -16.14 -3.08 -16.32
CA ALA A 92 -14.76 -3.16 -16.80
C ALA A 92 -13.80 -2.46 -15.83
N VAL A 93 -12.70 -3.14 -15.50
CA VAL A 93 -11.64 -2.61 -14.63
C VAL A 93 -10.65 -1.84 -15.50
N TYR A 94 -10.57 -0.53 -15.31
CA TYR A 94 -9.68 0.34 -16.10
C TYR A 94 -8.27 0.46 -15.53
N ALA A 95 -8.12 0.29 -14.22
CA ALA A 95 -6.84 0.30 -13.52
C ALA A 95 -7.00 -0.38 -12.16
N ILE A 96 -5.88 -0.90 -11.64
CA ILE A 96 -5.78 -1.46 -10.30
C ILE A 96 -4.76 -0.64 -9.51
N VAL A 97 -5.13 -0.18 -8.32
CA VAL A 97 -4.19 0.47 -7.39
C VAL A 97 -3.82 -0.55 -6.31
N GLY A 98 -2.52 -0.83 -6.16
CA GLY A 98 -2.00 -1.93 -5.34
C GLY A 98 -1.22 -2.95 -6.16
N GLU A 99 -0.82 -4.10 -5.59
CA GLU A 99 -0.82 -4.40 -4.14
C GLU A 99 0.41 -3.72 -3.47
N SER A 100 0.55 -3.84 -2.15
CA SER A 100 1.62 -3.26 -1.35
C SER A 100 2.91 -4.11 -1.37
N ASN A 101 2.81 -5.42 -1.16
CA ASN A 101 3.96 -6.32 -1.12
C ASN A 101 4.42 -6.69 -2.54
N SER A 102 5.73 -6.84 -2.73
CA SER A 102 6.30 -7.09 -4.06
C SER A 102 5.88 -8.44 -4.65
N SER A 103 5.96 -9.54 -3.88
CA SER A 103 5.61 -10.88 -4.40
C SER A 103 4.15 -11.01 -4.89
N PRO A 104 3.12 -10.61 -4.12
CA PRO A 104 1.74 -10.63 -4.62
C PRO A 104 1.52 -9.62 -5.76
N THR A 105 2.20 -8.48 -5.75
CA THR A 105 2.14 -7.51 -6.87
C THR A 105 2.70 -8.11 -8.17
N ILE A 106 3.80 -8.88 -8.10
CA ILE A 106 4.34 -9.62 -9.24
C ILE A 106 3.33 -10.62 -9.78
N ALA A 107 2.68 -11.39 -8.90
CA ALA A 107 1.64 -12.33 -9.30
C ALA A 107 0.48 -11.61 -9.99
N LEU A 108 -0.03 -10.52 -9.38
CA LEU A 108 -1.09 -9.69 -9.95
C LEU A 108 -0.72 -9.13 -11.32
N ALA A 109 0.45 -8.48 -11.44
CA ALA A 109 0.93 -7.89 -12.68
C ALA A 109 1.12 -8.94 -13.79
N SER A 110 1.53 -10.16 -13.44
CA SER A 110 1.67 -11.26 -14.39
C SER A 110 0.31 -11.75 -14.91
N VAL A 111 -0.71 -11.78 -14.05
CA VAL A 111 -2.07 -12.22 -14.40
C VAL A 111 -2.78 -11.18 -15.27
N VAL A 112 -2.68 -9.90 -14.93
CA VAL A 112 -3.45 -8.84 -15.62
C VAL A 112 -2.70 -8.19 -16.79
N GLY A 113 -1.38 -8.41 -16.87
CA GLY A 113 -0.51 -7.90 -17.92
C GLY A 113 -0.95 -8.25 -19.35
N PRO A 114 -1.31 -9.51 -19.66
CA PRO A 114 -1.82 -9.89 -20.99
C PRO A 114 -3.09 -9.14 -21.42
N PHE A 115 -3.88 -8.65 -20.45
CA PHE A 115 -5.09 -7.87 -20.69
C PHE A 115 -4.83 -6.37 -20.77
N SER A 116 -3.56 -5.94 -20.67
CA SER A 116 -3.14 -4.53 -20.65
C SER A 116 -3.84 -3.70 -19.56
N ILE A 117 -4.26 -4.34 -18.47
CA ILE A 117 -4.82 -3.63 -17.32
C ILE A 117 -3.66 -3.01 -16.54
N PRO A 118 -3.62 -1.68 -16.37
CA PRO A 118 -2.55 -1.02 -15.64
C PRO A 118 -2.66 -1.31 -14.14
N VAL A 119 -1.53 -1.67 -13.55
CA VAL A 119 -1.37 -1.87 -12.10
C VAL A 119 -0.46 -0.76 -11.58
N ILE A 120 -0.94 0.05 -10.64
CA ILE A 120 -0.18 1.13 -10.01
C ILE A 120 0.00 0.79 -8.54
N SER A 121 1.15 0.20 -8.20
CA SER A 121 1.45 -0.11 -6.80
C SER A 121 1.91 1.14 -6.05
N HIS A 122 1.43 1.28 -4.81
CA HIS A 122 1.85 2.35 -3.91
C HIS A 122 3.02 1.94 -3.01
N PHE A 123 3.40 0.65 -2.96
CA PHE A 123 4.40 0.16 -2.00
C PHE A 123 5.29 -1.01 -2.48
N ALA A 124 5.05 -1.58 -3.68
CA ALA A 124 5.88 -2.66 -4.21
C ALA A 124 7.19 -2.13 -4.80
N THR A 125 8.26 -2.24 -4.02
CA THR A 125 9.56 -1.60 -4.29
C THR A 125 10.59 -2.50 -4.99
N CYS A 126 10.34 -3.81 -5.13
CA CYS A 126 11.29 -4.73 -5.76
C CYS A 126 11.82 -4.18 -7.10
N ALA A 127 13.14 -4.24 -7.29
CA ALA A 127 13.76 -3.84 -8.55
C ALA A 127 13.27 -4.66 -9.74
N CYS A 128 12.95 -5.93 -9.50
CA CYS A 128 12.42 -6.89 -10.46
C CYS A 128 11.15 -6.40 -11.20
N LEU A 129 10.29 -5.61 -10.55
CA LEU A 129 9.07 -5.05 -11.15
C LEU A 129 9.34 -3.96 -12.20
N SER A 130 10.59 -3.50 -12.33
CA SER A 130 10.98 -2.48 -13.31
C SER A 130 11.20 -3.03 -14.73
N ASP A 131 11.23 -4.36 -14.90
CA ASP A 131 11.36 -4.98 -16.22
C ASP A 131 10.07 -4.80 -17.04
N LYS A 132 10.07 -3.80 -17.94
CA LYS A 132 8.93 -3.49 -18.82
C LYS A 132 8.68 -4.53 -19.91
N LYS A 133 9.62 -5.44 -20.17
CA LYS A 133 9.35 -6.58 -21.07
C LYS A 133 8.48 -7.61 -20.36
N ARG A 134 8.72 -7.83 -19.06
CA ARG A 134 7.96 -8.77 -18.24
C ARG A 134 6.67 -8.18 -17.66
N TYR A 135 6.69 -6.92 -17.26
CA TYR A 135 5.57 -6.20 -16.64
C TYR A 135 5.23 -4.91 -17.42
N PRO A 136 4.71 -5.03 -18.65
CA PRO A 136 4.49 -3.87 -19.53
C PRO A 136 3.45 -2.88 -19.00
N SER A 137 2.45 -3.35 -18.25
CA SER A 137 1.38 -2.52 -17.66
C SER A 137 1.57 -2.21 -16.17
N PHE A 138 2.73 -2.54 -15.59
CA PHE A 138 3.01 -2.23 -14.19
C PHE A 138 3.62 -0.84 -14.02
N PHE A 139 3.15 -0.09 -13.04
CA PHE A 139 3.65 1.21 -12.61
C PHE A 139 3.66 1.28 -11.09
N ARG A 140 4.33 2.29 -10.53
CA ARG A 140 4.32 2.55 -9.10
C ARG A 140 4.62 4.00 -8.77
N THR A 141 4.13 4.45 -7.61
CA THR A 141 4.40 5.80 -7.06
C THR A 141 5.48 5.82 -5.98
N ILE A 142 6.04 4.65 -5.67
CA ILE A 142 7.18 4.45 -4.77
C ILE A 142 8.47 4.17 -5.58
N PRO A 143 9.66 4.61 -5.11
CA PRO A 143 10.93 4.29 -5.75
C PRO A 143 11.27 2.80 -5.75
N SER A 144 12.28 2.43 -6.53
CA SER A 144 12.83 1.08 -6.54
C SER A 144 13.81 0.83 -5.40
N ASP A 145 13.81 -0.38 -4.85
CA ASP A 145 14.83 -0.88 -3.92
C ASP A 145 16.24 -0.88 -4.51
N TYR A 146 16.39 -0.88 -5.84
CA TYR A 146 17.70 -0.67 -6.48
C TYR A 146 18.42 0.56 -5.91
N TYR A 147 17.70 1.66 -5.71
CA TYR A 147 18.28 2.88 -5.15
C TYR A 147 18.47 2.78 -3.64
N GLN A 148 17.50 2.19 -2.93
CA GLN A 148 17.58 2.07 -1.48
C GLN A 148 18.73 1.15 -1.06
N SER A 149 18.88 -0.01 -1.67
CA SER A 149 19.95 -0.96 -1.35
C SER A 149 21.34 -0.35 -1.52
N ARG A 150 21.56 0.45 -2.58
CA ARG A 150 22.80 1.19 -2.78
C ARG A 150 22.99 2.28 -1.73
N ALA A 151 21.92 3.02 -1.39
CA ALA A 151 21.96 4.02 -0.33
C ALA A 151 22.28 3.40 1.05
N LEU A 152 21.76 2.20 1.35
CA LEU A 152 22.06 1.47 2.59
C LEU A 152 23.54 1.05 2.63
N ALA A 153 24.12 0.57 1.52
CA ALA A 153 25.55 0.27 1.46
C ALA A 153 26.40 1.53 1.71
N GLN A 154 26.03 2.66 1.13
CA GLN A 154 26.69 3.94 1.36
C GLN A 154 26.54 4.42 2.81
N LEU A 155 25.37 4.23 3.42
CA LEU A 155 25.12 4.55 4.83
C LEU A 155 26.03 3.71 5.75
N VAL A 156 26.14 2.41 5.47
CA VAL A 156 27.01 1.50 6.23
C VAL A 156 28.47 1.94 6.13
N LYS A 157 28.94 2.26 4.92
CA LYS A 157 30.27 2.82 4.70
C LYS A 157 30.48 4.17 5.39
N TYR A 158 29.49 5.05 5.38
CA TYR A 158 29.57 6.38 5.99
C TYR A 158 29.90 6.30 7.48
N PHE A 159 29.34 5.32 8.20
CA PHE A 159 29.65 5.08 9.61
C PHE A 159 30.95 4.28 9.83
N GLY A 160 31.69 3.94 8.77
CA GLY A 160 32.91 3.15 8.85
C GLY A 160 32.70 1.67 9.17
N TRP A 161 31.47 1.16 9.03
CA TRP A 161 31.18 -0.25 9.26
C TRP A 161 31.60 -1.07 8.04
N THR A 162 32.54 -2.00 8.24
CA THR A 162 33.07 -2.87 7.16
C THR A 162 32.69 -4.33 7.32
N TRP A 163 32.02 -4.69 8.42
CA TRP A 163 31.66 -6.06 8.77
C TRP A 163 30.22 -6.10 9.28
N VAL A 164 29.31 -6.62 8.46
CA VAL A 164 27.87 -6.65 8.74
C VAL A 164 27.27 -8.05 8.66
N GLY A 165 26.18 -8.26 9.38
CA GLY A 165 25.25 -9.35 9.14
C GLY A 165 24.07 -8.87 8.32
N THR A 166 23.35 -9.79 7.65
CA THR A 166 22.12 -9.46 6.92
C THR A 166 20.97 -10.39 7.29
N VAL A 167 19.76 -9.85 7.34
CA VAL A 167 18.51 -10.58 7.51
C VAL A 167 17.52 -10.07 6.48
N ARG A 168 16.80 -10.98 5.80
CA ARG A 168 15.82 -10.63 4.78
C ARG A 168 14.52 -11.42 4.86
N SER A 169 13.46 -10.86 4.30
CA SER A 169 12.24 -11.63 3.98
C SER A 169 12.52 -12.67 2.91
N ARG A 170 12.05 -13.91 3.11
CA ARG A 170 12.13 -15.02 2.14
C ARG A 170 11.05 -14.87 1.05
N GLY A 171 11.21 -13.85 0.22
CA GLY A 171 10.33 -13.54 -0.91
C GLY A 171 10.99 -12.56 -1.87
N ASP A 172 10.29 -12.16 -2.94
CA ASP A 172 10.86 -11.28 -3.98
C ASP A 172 11.36 -9.95 -3.42
N TYR A 173 10.65 -9.34 -2.47
CA TYR A 173 11.10 -8.10 -1.82
C TYR A 173 12.47 -8.26 -1.14
N GLY A 174 12.58 -9.15 -0.15
CA GLY A 174 13.82 -9.30 0.63
C GLY A 174 14.97 -9.91 -0.17
N ASN A 175 14.71 -10.87 -1.07
CA ASN A 175 15.75 -11.51 -1.87
C ASN A 175 16.40 -10.55 -2.87
N TYR A 176 15.61 -9.81 -3.66
CA TYR A 176 16.17 -8.85 -4.62
C TYR A 176 16.73 -7.62 -3.91
N GLY A 177 16.10 -7.17 -2.81
CA GLY A 177 16.58 -6.07 -1.99
C GLY A 177 17.95 -6.33 -1.39
N ILE A 178 18.15 -7.50 -0.75
CA ILE A 178 19.47 -7.84 -0.22
C ILE A 178 20.46 -8.05 -1.36
N ALA A 179 20.12 -8.75 -2.45
CA ALA A 179 21.07 -9.02 -3.53
C ALA A 179 21.65 -7.72 -4.12
N ALA A 180 20.81 -6.68 -4.30
CA ALA A 180 21.27 -5.36 -4.71
C ALA A 180 22.14 -4.66 -3.64
N PHE A 181 21.89 -4.93 -2.35
CA PHE A 181 22.73 -4.43 -1.26
C PHE A 181 24.07 -5.16 -1.23
N GLU A 182 24.12 -6.48 -1.41
CA GLU A 182 25.36 -7.27 -1.42
C GLU A 182 26.29 -6.83 -2.55
N GLU A 183 25.74 -6.55 -3.74
CA GLU A 183 26.48 -5.99 -4.87
C GLU A 183 27.07 -4.62 -4.52
N ALA A 184 26.25 -3.70 -4.00
CA ALA A 184 26.68 -2.37 -3.62
C ALA A 184 27.67 -2.37 -2.44
N ALA A 185 27.45 -3.22 -1.44
CA ALA A 185 28.32 -3.39 -0.29
C ALA A 185 29.73 -3.81 -0.72
N LYS A 186 29.83 -4.72 -1.70
CA LYS A 186 31.11 -5.13 -2.28
C LYS A 186 31.84 -3.97 -2.96
N GLU A 187 31.14 -3.14 -3.72
CA GLU A 187 31.71 -1.93 -4.33
C GLU A 187 32.20 -0.93 -3.26
N GLU A 188 31.50 -0.87 -2.13
CA GLU A 188 31.82 0.02 -1.01
C GLU A 188 32.85 -0.55 -0.02
N GLY A 189 33.34 -1.77 -0.24
CA GLY A 189 34.36 -2.43 0.61
C GLY A 189 33.82 -3.03 1.92
N VAL A 190 32.52 -3.31 1.98
CA VAL A 190 31.83 -3.90 3.13
C VAL A 190 31.71 -5.42 2.95
N CYS A 191 32.09 -6.18 3.97
CA CYS A 191 31.97 -7.63 4.00
C CYS A 191 30.71 -8.06 4.77
N ILE A 192 30.08 -9.14 4.29
CA ILE A 192 28.90 -9.75 4.90
C ILE A 192 29.31 -11.07 5.54
N GLU A 193 29.17 -11.18 6.86
CA GLU A 193 29.54 -12.37 7.63
C GLU A 193 28.51 -13.50 7.50
N TYR A 194 27.23 -13.14 7.54
CA TYR A 194 26.11 -14.07 7.42
C TYR A 194 24.92 -13.41 6.72
N SER A 195 24.06 -14.24 6.12
CA SER A 195 22.87 -13.78 5.37
C SER A 195 21.68 -14.70 5.61
N GLU A 196 20.84 -14.33 6.57
CA GLU A 196 19.70 -15.13 7.02
C GLU A 196 18.40 -14.72 6.32
N ALA A 197 17.53 -15.70 6.07
CA ALA A 197 16.24 -15.49 5.41
C ALA A 197 15.10 -16.03 6.26
N ILE A 198 14.12 -15.18 6.54
CA ILE A 198 12.98 -15.48 7.42
C ILE A 198 11.65 -15.31 6.69
N LEU A 199 10.63 -16.02 7.15
CA LEU A 199 9.24 -15.86 6.72
C LEU A 199 8.36 -15.73 7.97
N SER A 200 7.33 -14.87 7.93
CA SER A 200 6.39 -14.69 9.04
C SER A 200 5.77 -15.99 9.56
N THR A 201 5.58 -16.99 8.69
CA THR A 201 5.02 -18.31 9.02
C THR A 201 6.06 -19.35 9.42
N ASP A 202 7.34 -18.98 9.53
CA ASP A 202 8.37 -19.91 9.97
C ASP A 202 8.08 -20.39 11.41
N PRO A 203 8.35 -21.66 11.72
CA PRO A 203 8.19 -22.17 13.07
C PRO A 203 9.23 -21.54 14.01
N LYS A 204 8.95 -21.54 15.32
CA LYS A 204 9.80 -20.90 16.34
C LYS A 204 11.26 -21.39 16.27
N GLU A 205 11.46 -22.68 15.98
CA GLU A 205 12.77 -23.32 15.84
C GLU A 205 13.61 -22.67 14.73
N GLN A 206 12.98 -22.24 13.64
CA GLN A 206 13.68 -21.59 12.52
C GLN A 206 14.11 -20.16 12.88
N PHE A 207 13.27 -19.42 13.61
CA PHE A 207 13.68 -18.13 14.17
C PHE A 207 14.83 -18.30 15.17
N LEU A 208 14.77 -19.31 16.05
CA LEU A 208 15.87 -19.60 16.99
C LEU A 208 17.19 -19.90 16.27
N LYS A 209 17.17 -20.67 15.17
CA LYS A 209 18.37 -20.91 14.34
C LYS A 209 18.93 -19.61 13.74
N THR A 210 18.06 -18.75 13.21
CA THR A 210 18.45 -17.43 12.70
C THR A 210 19.15 -16.61 13.79
N LEU A 211 18.58 -16.59 14.99
CA LEU A 211 19.15 -15.89 16.14
C LEU A 211 20.45 -16.52 16.65
N GLU A 212 20.61 -17.84 16.53
CA GLU A 212 21.85 -18.53 16.86
C GLU A 212 22.99 -18.12 15.93
N VAL A 213 22.73 -17.98 14.62
CA VAL A 213 23.68 -17.45 13.65
C VAL A 213 24.09 -16.02 14.02
N ILE A 214 23.10 -15.15 14.28
CA ILE A 214 23.35 -13.76 14.70
C ILE A 214 24.18 -13.69 16.00
N LYS A 215 23.88 -14.55 16.98
CA LYS A 215 24.61 -14.60 18.26
C LYS A 215 26.05 -15.10 18.10
N LYS A 216 26.29 -16.07 17.22
CA LYS A 216 27.61 -16.65 16.96
C LYS A 216 28.49 -15.72 16.10
N GLY A 217 27.86 -14.90 15.26
CA GLY A 217 28.55 -13.90 14.45
C GLY A 217 29.25 -12.82 15.29
N THR A 218 30.28 -12.22 14.70
CA THR A 218 31.04 -11.12 15.29
C THR A 218 30.51 -9.75 14.85
N ALA A 219 29.75 -9.69 13.76
CA ALA A 219 29.11 -8.47 13.27
C ALA A 219 28.15 -7.88 14.30
N ARG A 220 28.37 -6.61 14.65
CA ARG A 220 27.49 -5.82 15.53
C ARG A 220 26.45 -5.02 14.78
N VAL A 221 26.62 -4.88 13.46
CA VAL A 221 25.70 -4.17 12.58
C VAL A 221 24.93 -5.20 11.77
N VAL A 222 23.60 -5.10 11.79
CA VAL A 222 22.71 -6.01 11.07
C VAL A 222 21.83 -5.21 10.12
N VAL A 223 21.98 -5.47 8.82
CA VAL A 223 21.13 -4.90 7.77
C VAL A 223 19.90 -5.78 7.61
N ALA A 224 18.73 -5.25 7.97
CA ALA A 224 17.46 -5.95 7.91
C ALA A 224 16.62 -5.42 6.75
N PHE A 225 16.65 -6.15 5.63
CA PHE A 225 15.82 -5.92 4.44
C PHE A 225 14.57 -6.81 4.49
N VAL A 226 13.69 -6.50 5.45
CA VAL A 226 12.59 -7.39 5.87
C VAL A 226 11.28 -6.61 5.81
N ALA A 227 10.22 -7.27 5.32
CA ALA A 227 8.86 -6.76 5.44
C ALA A 227 8.46 -6.66 6.92
N LEU A 228 7.74 -5.62 7.34
CA LEU A 228 7.34 -5.44 8.75
C LEU A 228 6.62 -6.69 9.29
N GLY A 229 5.72 -7.28 8.50
CA GLY A 229 4.99 -8.51 8.87
C GLY A 229 5.88 -9.73 9.06
N ASP A 230 6.99 -9.85 8.33
CA ASP A 230 7.97 -10.92 8.54
C ASP A 230 8.89 -10.63 9.72
N PHE A 231 9.16 -9.36 10.01
CA PHE A 231 10.12 -8.97 11.05
C PHE A 231 9.54 -9.14 12.47
N VAL A 232 8.26 -8.80 12.67
CA VAL A 232 7.60 -8.85 13.99
C VAL A 232 7.70 -10.24 14.65
N PRO A 233 7.44 -11.38 13.97
CA PRO A 233 7.64 -12.71 14.54
C PRO A 233 9.07 -12.97 15.02
N LEU A 234 10.09 -12.55 14.26
CA LEU A 234 11.49 -12.66 14.68
C LEU A 234 11.75 -11.83 15.94
N LEU A 235 11.30 -10.57 15.97
CA LEU A 235 11.47 -9.66 17.11
C LEU A 235 10.85 -10.23 18.39
N LYS A 236 9.66 -10.84 18.32
CA LYS A 236 9.04 -11.53 19.47
C LYS A 236 9.93 -12.63 20.04
N VAL A 237 10.61 -13.40 19.20
CA VAL A 237 11.57 -14.42 19.64
C VAL A 237 12.85 -13.78 20.18
N MET A 238 13.31 -12.66 19.60
CA MET A 238 14.48 -11.92 20.11
C MET A 238 14.29 -11.42 21.54
N VAL A 239 13.10 -10.89 21.86
CA VAL A 239 12.71 -10.50 23.23
C VAL A 239 12.87 -11.67 24.19
N GLN A 240 12.32 -12.84 23.83
CA GLN A 240 12.40 -14.05 24.67
C GLN A 240 13.84 -14.55 24.86
N GLN A 241 14.74 -14.22 23.93
CA GLN A 241 16.14 -14.64 23.94
C GLN A 241 17.08 -13.56 24.51
N ASN A 242 16.54 -12.43 24.98
CA ASN A 242 17.26 -11.27 25.52
C ASN A 242 18.41 -10.80 24.62
N ILE A 243 18.20 -10.78 23.30
CA ILE A 243 19.21 -10.33 22.33
C ILE A 243 19.22 -8.82 22.30
N THR A 244 20.37 -8.23 22.60
CA THR A 244 20.58 -6.78 22.63
C THR A 244 21.98 -6.45 22.07
N GLY A 245 22.31 -5.16 21.97
CA GLY A 245 23.65 -4.70 21.57
C GLY A 245 23.97 -4.78 20.08
N LEU A 246 22.94 -4.90 19.23
CA LEU A 246 23.06 -4.83 17.78
C LEU A 246 22.67 -3.44 17.28
N GLN A 247 23.45 -2.90 16.34
CA GLN A 247 23.08 -1.74 15.55
C GLN A 247 22.27 -2.19 14.34
N TRP A 248 21.01 -1.76 14.26
CA TRP A 248 20.14 -2.12 13.15
C TRP A 248 20.21 -1.10 12.03
N VAL A 249 20.24 -1.60 10.80
CA VAL A 249 20.12 -0.82 9.57
C VAL A 249 18.89 -1.33 8.83
N GLY A 250 17.85 -0.50 8.68
CA GLY A 250 16.53 -0.94 8.21
C GLY A 250 16.14 -0.43 6.83
N SER A 251 15.42 -1.29 6.09
CA SER A 251 14.65 -0.88 4.91
C SER A 251 13.44 -0.01 5.30
N GLU A 252 12.90 0.74 4.33
CA GLU A 252 11.71 1.62 4.48
C GLU A 252 10.51 0.91 5.08
N SER A 253 10.39 -0.39 4.83
CA SER A 253 9.28 -1.22 5.27
C SER A 253 9.04 -1.19 6.78
N TRP A 254 10.09 -1.09 7.60
CA TRP A 254 9.95 -1.17 9.05
C TRP A 254 10.66 -0.04 9.81
N ILE A 255 11.63 0.65 9.20
CA ILE A 255 12.45 1.65 9.89
C ILE A 255 11.65 2.82 10.45
N THR A 256 10.49 3.13 9.84
CA THR A 256 9.56 4.17 10.34
C THR A 256 8.34 3.59 11.04
N SER A 257 8.36 2.30 11.43
CA SER A 257 7.24 1.68 12.13
C SER A 257 7.12 2.24 13.54
N ARG A 258 6.05 3.00 13.79
CA ARG A 258 5.73 3.51 15.12
C ARG A 258 5.45 2.37 16.09
N THR A 259 4.73 1.34 15.66
CA THR A 259 4.43 0.17 16.49
C THR A 259 5.71 -0.45 17.05
N LEU A 260 6.78 -0.52 16.25
CA LEU A 260 8.08 -0.98 16.72
C LEU A 260 8.73 0.03 17.67
N ALA A 261 8.74 1.32 17.32
CA ALA A 261 9.38 2.38 18.09
C ALA A 261 8.77 2.61 19.48
N GLU A 262 7.44 2.46 19.63
CA GLU A 262 6.71 2.73 20.89
C GLU A 262 6.57 1.50 21.78
N THR A 263 6.79 0.30 21.25
CA THR A 263 6.71 -0.94 22.03
C THR A 263 7.97 -1.11 22.88
N LYS A 264 7.83 -1.01 24.20
CA LYS A 264 8.95 -1.09 25.16
C LYS A 264 9.82 -2.35 25.01
N ASP A 265 9.20 -3.49 24.70
CA ASP A 265 9.89 -4.77 24.51
C ASP A 265 10.87 -4.72 23.32
N TYR A 266 10.65 -3.83 22.35
CA TYR A 266 11.50 -3.63 21.18
C TYR A 266 12.50 -2.47 21.36
N SER A 267 12.73 -2.02 22.59
CA SER A 267 13.72 -0.97 22.90
C SER A 267 15.15 -1.28 22.44
N PHE A 268 15.48 -2.55 22.18
CA PHE A 268 16.75 -2.95 21.56
C PHE A 268 16.90 -2.52 20.09
N LEU A 269 15.83 -2.03 19.45
CA LEU A 269 15.86 -1.36 18.15
C LEU A 269 16.19 0.15 18.25
N SER A 270 16.32 0.69 19.48
CA SER A 270 16.65 2.10 19.67
C SER A 270 17.97 2.45 18.98
N GLY A 271 17.98 3.56 18.25
CA GLY A 271 19.12 3.98 17.43
C GLY A 271 19.23 3.26 16.08
N ALA A 272 18.24 2.46 15.67
CA ALA A 272 18.18 1.94 14.30
C ALA A 272 18.23 3.09 13.28
N VAL A 273 18.95 2.88 12.18
CA VAL A 273 19.11 3.86 11.10
C VAL A 273 18.65 3.28 9.77
N GLY A 274 18.17 4.14 8.86
CA GLY A 274 17.76 3.72 7.53
C GLY A 274 17.11 4.88 6.78
N PHE A 275 16.49 4.56 5.64
CA PHE A 275 15.86 5.57 4.78
C PHE A 275 14.35 5.47 4.84
N ALA A 276 13.71 6.63 5.00
CA ALA A 276 12.27 6.76 4.96
C ALA A 276 11.79 7.27 3.59
N ILE A 277 10.62 6.82 3.14
CA ILE A 277 9.93 7.42 2.00
C ILE A 277 9.55 8.87 2.35
N ALA A 278 9.66 9.80 1.41
CA ALA A 278 9.33 11.20 1.66
C ALA A 278 7.92 11.37 2.26
N ASN A 279 7.84 12.09 3.39
CA ASN A 279 6.57 12.41 4.04
C ASN A 279 5.84 13.51 3.27
N ALA A 280 4.52 13.59 3.45
CA ALA A 280 3.69 14.61 2.83
C ALA A 280 2.55 15.02 3.75
N LYS A 281 2.00 16.21 3.51
CA LYS A 281 0.77 16.68 4.16
C LYS A 281 -0.39 16.55 3.18
N LEU A 282 -1.43 15.83 3.57
CA LEU A 282 -2.63 15.66 2.76
C LEU A 282 -3.75 16.55 3.32
N THR A 283 -3.90 17.74 2.76
CA THR A 283 -4.88 18.73 3.21
C THR A 283 -6.29 18.16 3.16
N GLY A 284 -7.02 18.25 4.27
CA GLY A 284 -8.38 17.75 4.40
C GLY A 284 -8.49 16.27 4.73
N LEU A 285 -7.37 15.52 4.76
CA LEU A 285 -7.40 14.08 5.08
C LEU A 285 -7.92 13.83 6.48
N ARG A 286 -7.43 14.54 7.51
CA ARG A 286 -7.96 14.40 8.88
C ARG A 286 -9.47 14.57 8.94
N ASN A 287 -9.99 15.62 8.30
CA ASN A 287 -11.43 15.87 8.26
C ASN A 287 -12.18 14.74 7.55
N PHE A 288 -11.61 14.15 6.50
CA PHE A 288 -12.19 12.97 5.87
C PHE A 288 -12.23 11.79 6.85
N LEU A 289 -11.09 11.43 7.43
CA LEU A 289 -10.92 10.26 8.31
C LEU A 289 -11.84 10.31 9.53
N VAL A 290 -11.93 11.45 10.22
CA VAL A 290 -12.73 11.55 11.46
C VAL A 290 -14.24 11.59 11.22
N ASN A 291 -14.69 11.77 9.97
CA ASN A 291 -16.10 11.83 9.59
C ASN A 291 -16.58 10.54 8.89
N VAL A 292 -15.73 9.53 8.75
CA VAL A 292 -16.11 8.21 8.26
C VAL A 292 -17.09 7.57 9.26
N HIS A 293 -18.22 7.04 8.77
CA HIS A 293 -19.24 6.43 9.63
C HIS A 293 -19.89 5.19 8.96
N PRO A 294 -20.13 4.08 9.69
CA PRO A 294 -20.75 2.86 9.14
C PRO A 294 -22.09 3.09 8.43
N ASP A 295 -22.90 4.04 8.87
CA ASP A 295 -24.19 4.37 8.22
C ASP A 295 -24.04 4.98 6.83
N GLN A 296 -22.88 5.54 6.49
CA GLN A 296 -22.63 6.09 5.15
C GLN A 296 -22.54 4.99 4.10
N GLU A 297 -22.05 3.80 4.50
CA GLU A 297 -21.91 2.63 3.65
C GLU A 297 -22.35 1.37 4.41
N PRO A 298 -23.66 1.15 4.64
CA PRO A 298 -24.15 0.08 5.53
C PRO A 298 -23.81 -1.35 5.10
N ASN A 299 -23.42 -1.54 3.85
CA ASN A 299 -23.00 -2.83 3.29
C ASN A 299 -21.47 -3.01 3.31
N ASN A 300 -20.72 -2.02 3.78
CA ASN A 300 -19.27 -2.12 3.93
C ASN A 300 -18.94 -2.82 5.25
N GLU A 301 -18.74 -4.14 5.19
CA GLU A 301 -18.40 -4.96 6.34
C GLU A 301 -17.04 -4.62 6.95
N ILE A 302 -16.09 -4.11 6.15
CA ILE A 302 -14.76 -3.73 6.64
C ILE A 302 -14.85 -2.42 7.43
N LEU A 303 -15.70 -1.49 7.02
CA LEU A 303 -15.99 -0.29 7.79
C LEU A 303 -16.67 -0.61 9.13
N LYS A 304 -17.54 -1.63 9.17
CA LYS A 304 -18.10 -2.11 10.45
C LYS A 304 -17.03 -2.75 11.32
N GLU A 305 -16.22 -3.65 10.76
CA GLU A 305 -15.11 -4.31 11.46
C GLU A 305 -14.11 -3.28 12.04
N PHE A 306 -13.82 -2.22 11.27
CA PHE A 306 -13.03 -1.08 11.73
C PHE A 306 -13.64 -0.41 12.95
N TRP A 307 -14.92 -0.07 12.88
CA TRP A 307 -15.61 0.62 13.96
C TRP A 307 -15.63 -0.23 15.23
N GLU A 308 -16.02 -1.50 15.10
CA GLU A 308 -16.03 -2.48 16.19
C GLU A 308 -14.64 -2.63 16.84
N THR A 309 -13.60 -2.74 16.01
CA THR A 309 -12.21 -2.90 16.49
C THR A 309 -11.70 -1.63 17.19
N THR A 310 -12.02 -0.47 16.63
CA THR A 310 -11.52 0.82 17.08
C THR A 310 -12.14 1.22 18.41
N PHE A 311 -13.45 1.03 18.55
CA PHE A 311 -14.20 1.35 19.77
C PHE A 311 -14.35 0.16 20.72
N GLN A 312 -13.81 -1.01 20.38
CA GLN A 312 -13.91 -2.25 21.15
C GLN A 312 -15.37 -2.63 21.48
N CYS A 313 -16.27 -2.45 20.52
CA CYS A 313 -17.71 -2.71 20.61
C CYS A 313 -18.16 -3.71 19.53
N SER A 314 -19.43 -4.13 19.54
CA SER A 314 -20.02 -4.89 18.43
C SER A 314 -21.44 -4.47 18.06
N PHE A 315 -21.74 -4.36 16.76
CA PHE A 315 -23.08 -4.17 16.20
C PHE A 315 -23.98 -5.40 16.34
N ARG A 316 -23.41 -6.58 16.61
CA ARG A 316 -24.15 -7.84 16.76
C ARG A 316 -24.61 -8.12 18.19
N THR A 317 -24.11 -7.35 19.16
CA THR A 317 -24.42 -7.56 20.57
C THR A 317 -25.37 -6.49 21.11
N THR A 318 -26.14 -6.86 22.13
CA THR A 318 -26.98 -5.93 22.89
C THR A 318 -26.39 -5.71 24.28
N GLY A 319 -26.47 -4.49 24.80
CA GLY A 319 -25.98 -4.14 26.15
C GLY A 319 -24.74 -3.25 26.12
N SER A 320 -23.92 -3.30 27.17
CA SER A 320 -22.77 -2.39 27.34
C SER A 320 -21.63 -2.58 26.34
N SER A 321 -21.59 -3.71 25.63
CA SER A 321 -20.63 -3.97 24.55
C SER A 321 -21.16 -3.62 23.15
N ALA A 322 -22.38 -3.08 23.04
CA ALA A 322 -22.99 -2.74 21.76
C ALA A 322 -22.37 -1.47 21.19
N CYS A 323 -22.09 -1.45 19.89
CA CYS A 323 -21.78 -0.20 19.20
C CYS A 323 -23.06 0.64 19.07
N SER A 324 -23.00 1.89 19.52
CA SER A 324 -24.10 2.85 19.45
C SER A 324 -24.19 3.57 18.10
N GLY A 325 -23.08 3.67 17.36
CA GLY A 325 -22.97 4.56 16.19
C GLY A 325 -22.81 6.03 16.56
N SER A 326 -22.73 6.36 17.85
CA SER A 326 -22.50 7.73 18.32
C SER A 326 -21.05 8.00 18.74
N GLU A 327 -20.20 6.97 18.63
CA GLU A 327 -18.78 7.08 18.92
C GLU A 327 -18.09 8.05 17.95
N LYS A 328 -17.03 8.73 18.43
CA LYS A 328 -16.39 9.81 17.66
C LYS A 328 -14.94 9.48 17.38
N LEU A 329 -14.62 9.25 16.10
CA LEU A 329 -13.24 9.03 15.66
C LEU A 329 -12.34 10.23 16.00
N ALA A 330 -12.87 11.45 15.98
CA ALA A 330 -12.12 12.67 16.30
C ALA A 330 -11.50 12.69 17.71
N GLU A 331 -12.05 11.93 18.66
CA GLU A 331 -11.59 11.87 20.05
C GLU A 331 -10.48 10.82 20.26
N LEU A 332 -10.20 10.00 19.24
CA LEU A 332 -9.21 8.93 19.33
C LEU A 332 -7.82 9.43 18.96
N GLN A 333 -6.84 8.98 19.73
CA GLN A 333 -5.41 9.07 19.42
C GLN A 333 -4.91 7.68 19.04
N ASN A 334 -4.91 7.37 17.75
CA ASN A 334 -4.44 6.10 17.22
C ASN A 334 -3.77 6.32 15.85
N GLU A 335 -3.21 5.24 15.29
CA GLU A 335 -2.51 5.28 14.00
C GLU A 335 -3.42 5.71 12.83
N TYR A 336 -4.74 5.54 12.95
CA TYR A 336 -5.70 5.95 11.93
C TYR A 336 -5.90 7.47 11.89
N THR A 337 -6.04 8.12 13.04
CA THR A 337 -6.31 9.57 13.13
C THR A 337 -5.05 10.43 13.12
N ASP A 338 -3.87 9.81 13.16
CA ASP A 338 -2.60 10.49 13.11
C ASP A 338 -2.15 10.80 11.68
N GLU A 339 -1.96 12.09 11.41
CA GLU A 339 -1.52 12.63 10.12
C GLU A 339 -0.06 13.10 10.12
N SER A 340 0.71 12.80 11.17
CA SER A 340 2.11 13.17 11.27
C SER A 340 3.00 12.47 10.24
N GLU A 341 2.69 11.23 9.88
CA GLU A 341 3.52 10.37 9.03
C GLU A 341 2.73 9.75 7.87
N LEU A 342 2.35 10.56 6.87
CA LEU A 342 1.54 10.15 5.72
C LEU A 342 2.38 9.68 4.52
N ARG A 343 3.49 8.99 4.76
CA ARG A 343 4.44 8.56 3.71
C ARG A 343 3.78 7.65 2.69
N ILE A 344 3.20 6.53 3.16
CA ILE A 344 2.59 5.52 2.30
C ILE A 344 1.19 5.95 1.85
N ALA A 345 0.44 6.64 2.72
CA ALA A 345 -0.85 7.23 2.35
C ALA A 345 -0.73 8.22 1.18
N ASN A 346 0.34 9.01 1.15
CA ASN A 346 0.64 9.87 0.00
C ASN A 346 0.94 9.06 -1.28
N LYS A 347 1.53 7.86 -1.17
CA LYS A 347 1.74 6.99 -2.34
C LYS A 347 0.45 6.40 -2.87
N VAL A 348 -0.50 6.08 -1.99
CA VAL A 348 -1.86 5.71 -2.39
C VAL A 348 -2.56 6.89 -3.07
N TYR A 349 -2.55 8.06 -2.43
CA TYR A 349 -3.13 9.29 -2.98
C TYR A 349 -2.59 9.60 -4.38
N THR A 350 -1.27 9.61 -4.55
CA THR A 350 -0.64 9.87 -5.86
C THR A 350 -0.93 8.78 -6.89
N ALA A 351 -1.09 7.52 -6.49
CA ALA A 351 -1.44 6.44 -7.43
C ALA A 351 -2.87 6.61 -7.98
N VAL A 352 -3.82 6.95 -7.09
CA VAL A 352 -5.20 7.24 -7.48
C VAL A 352 -5.26 8.49 -8.38
N TYR A 353 -4.51 9.54 -8.04
CA TYR A 353 -4.42 10.73 -8.87
C TYR A 353 -3.79 10.47 -10.24
N ALA A 354 -2.78 9.60 -10.34
CA ALA A 354 -2.19 9.23 -11.62
C ALA A 354 -3.22 8.58 -12.56
N VAL A 355 -4.10 7.71 -12.03
CA VAL A 355 -5.22 7.15 -12.78
C VAL A 355 -6.21 8.24 -13.19
N ALA A 356 -6.61 9.10 -12.25
CA ALA A 356 -7.58 10.17 -12.51
C ALA A 356 -7.08 11.14 -13.60
N TYR A 357 -5.84 11.61 -13.52
CA TYR A 357 -5.22 12.47 -14.53
C TYR A 357 -5.15 11.79 -15.90
N THR A 358 -4.80 10.50 -15.93
CA THR A 358 -4.75 9.75 -17.19
C THR A 358 -6.13 9.68 -17.85
N LEU A 359 -7.16 9.33 -17.08
CA LEU A 359 -8.54 9.28 -17.58
C LEU A 359 -9.05 10.67 -18.01
N HIS A 360 -8.71 11.70 -17.26
CA HIS A 360 -9.05 13.08 -17.59
C HIS A 360 -8.45 13.47 -18.95
N ASN A 361 -7.15 13.27 -19.14
CA ASN A 361 -6.47 13.59 -20.40
C ASN A 361 -7.06 12.83 -21.58
N ILE A 362 -7.38 11.54 -21.40
CA ILE A 362 -8.05 10.74 -22.44
C ILE A 362 -9.41 11.35 -22.80
N LEU A 363 -10.20 11.79 -21.82
CA LEU A 363 -11.51 12.41 -22.05
C LEU A 363 -11.38 13.77 -22.74
N GLU A 364 -10.36 14.56 -22.41
CA GLU A 364 -10.09 15.82 -23.10
C GLU A 364 -9.69 15.59 -24.55
N ASP A 365 -8.77 14.66 -24.82
CA ASP A 365 -8.34 14.29 -26.17
C ASP A 365 -9.53 13.86 -27.04
N PHE A 366 -10.44 13.05 -26.50
CA PHE A 366 -11.66 12.66 -27.22
C PHE A 366 -12.56 13.85 -27.55
N ARG A 367 -12.67 14.85 -26.67
CA ARG A 367 -13.47 16.06 -26.92
C ARG A 367 -12.84 16.95 -28.00
N TYR A 368 -11.52 17.02 -28.08
CA TYR A 368 -10.83 17.75 -29.15
C TYR A 368 -10.92 17.02 -30.50
N SER A 369 -10.87 15.69 -30.50
CA SER A 369 -11.00 14.87 -31.73
C SER A 369 -12.42 14.82 -32.29
N THR A 370 -13.46 15.14 -31.53
CA THR A 370 -14.84 15.27 -32.06
C THR A 370 -15.15 16.68 -32.57
N ASN A 371 -14.44 17.70 -32.08
CA ASN A 371 -14.55 19.08 -32.56
C ASN A 371 -13.63 19.42 -33.75
N SER A 372 -12.67 18.56 -34.06
CA SER A 372 -11.81 18.67 -35.23
C SER A 372 -11.89 17.38 -36.02
N SER A 373 -12.04 17.44 -37.35
CA SER A 373 -12.17 16.28 -38.24
C SER A 373 -10.90 15.40 -38.35
N ILE A 374 -10.04 15.41 -37.34
CA ILE A 374 -8.71 14.83 -37.37
C ILE A 374 -8.75 13.50 -36.61
N LYS A 375 -8.59 12.40 -37.35
CA LYS A 375 -8.33 11.07 -36.76
C LYS A 375 -6.98 11.10 -36.03
N ILE A 376 -7.00 11.25 -34.72
CA ILE A 376 -5.80 11.12 -33.89
C ILE A 376 -5.49 9.62 -33.75
N LYS A 377 -4.33 9.20 -34.29
CA LYS A 377 -3.83 7.83 -34.12
C LYS A 377 -3.10 7.77 -32.77
N HIS A 378 -3.72 7.18 -31.75
CA HIS A 378 -3.10 7.05 -30.44
C HIS A 378 -1.94 6.03 -30.50
N THR A 379 -0.71 6.50 -30.39
CA THR A 379 0.47 5.67 -30.08
C THR A 379 0.83 5.86 -28.61
N PRO A 380 1.12 4.79 -27.85
CA PRO A 380 1.57 4.92 -26.47
C PRO A 380 2.81 5.82 -26.42
N GLN A 381 2.71 6.94 -25.68
CA GLN A 381 3.83 7.85 -25.52
C GLN A 381 4.95 7.14 -24.76
N LYS A 382 6.14 7.11 -25.36
CA LYS A 382 7.37 6.71 -24.65
C LYS A 382 7.53 7.63 -23.45
N VAL A 383 7.55 7.03 -22.26
CA VAL A 383 7.96 7.72 -21.03
C VAL A 383 9.43 8.11 -21.19
N TYR A 384 9.70 9.41 -21.36
CA TYR A 384 11.06 9.93 -21.34
C TYR A 384 11.53 10.02 -19.88
N ASN A 385 12.76 9.56 -19.62
CA ASN A 385 13.42 9.73 -18.34
C ASN A 385 13.56 11.23 -18.03
N ILE A 386 12.93 11.67 -16.95
CA ILE A 386 13.18 12.99 -16.37
C ILE A 386 14.56 12.88 -15.69
N ARG A 387 15.51 13.70 -16.15
CA ARG A 387 16.89 13.76 -15.65
C ARG A 387 16.97 14.35 -14.25
#